data_AF-A0A7C4XTZ8-F1
#
_entry.id   AF-A0A7C4XTZ8-F1
#
_cell.length_a   1.000
_cell.length_b   1.000
_cell.length_c   1.000
_cell.angle_alpha   90.00
_cell.angle_beta   90.00
_cell.angle_gamma   90.00
#
_symmetry.space_group_name_H-M   'P 1'
#
loop_
_entity.id
_entity.type
_entity.pdbx_description
1 polymer ?
#
loop_
_entity_poly.entity_id
_entity_poly.type
_entity_poly.pdbx_seq_one_letter_code
_entity_poly.pdbx_strand_id
1 'polypeptide(L)'
;MNHGIALRKLGFYPSYRKSVLRNLATSLILNGRIETTEARAKEVRRIVDKLITKAKDDNLNTRRYAHSVLFDKEAVYKLFELAKEYKDRPGGYTRILKLAKFRRGDGTPLVIIELVKE
;
A
#
# COMPACT_ATOMS: atom_id res chain seq x y z
N MET A 1 -21.59 -16.40 7.54
CA MET A 1 -21.18 -14.98 7.67
C MET A 1 -19.69 -14.94 8.00
N ASN A 2 -18.90 -14.09 7.32
CA ASN A 2 -17.46 -13.94 7.63
C ASN A 2 -17.27 -12.89 8.73
N HIS A 3 -17.61 -13.22 9.98
CA HIS A 3 -17.41 -12.31 11.11
C HIS A 3 -15.90 -12.12 11.37
N GLY A 4 -15.44 -10.86 11.46
CA GLY A 4 -14.03 -10.52 11.76
C GLY A 4 -13.05 -10.47 10.57
N ILE A 5 -13.48 -10.74 9.33
CA ILE A 5 -12.56 -10.71 8.17
C ILE A 5 -12.54 -9.30 7.53
N ALA A 6 -11.50 -8.52 7.87
CA ALA A 6 -11.35 -7.16 7.38
C ALA A 6 -10.70 -7.04 5.98
N LEU A 7 -10.02 -8.08 5.46
CA LEU A 7 -9.33 -8.06 4.16
C LEU A 7 -10.15 -8.78 3.08
N ARG A 8 -10.20 -8.21 1.87
CA ARG A 8 -10.76 -8.93 0.72
C ARG A 8 -9.97 -10.20 0.41
N LYS A 9 -10.66 -11.27 0.00
CA LYS A 9 -10.02 -12.54 -0.39
C LYS A 9 -9.18 -12.43 -1.67
N LEU A 10 -9.53 -11.52 -2.58
CA LEU A 10 -8.86 -11.30 -3.87
C LEU A 10 -8.70 -12.57 -4.74
N GLY A 11 -9.48 -13.63 -4.47
CA GLY A 11 -9.34 -14.93 -5.14
C GLY A 11 -8.10 -15.72 -4.73
N PHE A 12 -7.40 -15.32 -3.67
CA PHE A 12 -6.13 -15.92 -3.26
C PHE A 12 -6.23 -16.61 -1.90
N TYR A 13 -5.38 -17.62 -1.71
CA TYR A 13 -5.12 -18.18 -0.38
C TYR A 13 -4.36 -17.16 0.49
N PRO A 14 -4.48 -17.22 1.84
CA PRO A 14 -4.03 -16.14 2.71
C PRO A 14 -2.56 -15.75 2.59
N SER A 15 -1.64 -16.72 2.46
CA SER A 15 -0.20 -16.46 2.36
C SER A 15 0.19 -15.80 1.03
N TYR A 16 -0.38 -16.25 -0.09
CA TYR A 16 -0.15 -15.60 -1.38
C TYR A 16 -0.72 -14.19 -1.41
N ARG A 17 -1.92 -13.99 -0.88
CA ARG A 17 -2.51 -12.65 -0.73
C ARG A 17 -1.59 -11.72 0.06
N LYS A 18 -1.01 -12.19 1.17
CA LYS A 18 -0.03 -11.43 1.96
C LYS A 18 1.18 -11.06 1.11
N SER A 19 1.73 -12.00 0.34
CA SER A 19 2.88 -11.76 -0.54
C SER A 19 2.58 -10.73 -1.63
N VAL A 20 1.45 -10.87 -2.33
CA VAL A 20 1.02 -9.93 -3.38
C VAL A 20 0.84 -8.51 -2.83
N LEU A 21 0.15 -8.38 -1.69
CA LEU A 21 -0.07 -7.06 -1.08
C LEU A 21 1.23 -6.44 -0.56
N ARG A 22 2.13 -7.26 -0.01
CA ARG A 22 3.48 -6.83 0.40
C ARG A 22 4.30 -6.33 -0.78
N ASN A 23 4.30 -7.06 -1.90
CA ASN A 23 4.94 -6.64 -3.14
C ASN A 23 4.41 -5.30 -3.61
N LEU A 24 3.09 -5.16 -3.75
CA LEU A 24 2.48 -3.91 -4.21
C LEU A 24 2.74 -2.72 -3.28
N ALA A 25 2.69 -2.93 -1.95
CA ALA A 25 3.02 -1.88 -0.99
C ALA A 25 4.49 -1.45 -1.11
N THR A 26 5.40 -2.42 -1.27
CA THR A 26 6.84 -2.16 -1.49
C THR A 26 7.05 -1.37 -2.78
N SER A 27 6.45 -1.80 -3.89
CA SER A 27 6.53 -1.10 -5.18
C SER A 27 5.92 0.31 -5.13
N LEU A 28 4.82 0.52 -4.40
CA LEU A 28 4.22 1.85 -4.24
C LEU A 28 5.15 2.79 -3.47
N ILE A 29 5.78 2.33 -2.38
CA ILE A 29 6.71 3.17 -1.62
C ILE A 29 7.95 3.50 -2.45
N LEU A 30 8.51 2.54 -3.18
CA LEU A 30 9.69 2.75 -4.02
C LEU A 30 9.41 3.70 -5.21
N ASN A 31 8.30 3.51 -5.92
CA ASN A 31 8.04 4.26 -7.14
C ASN A 31 7.15 5.50 -6.93
N GLY A 32 6.45 5.59 -5.81
CA GLY A 32 5.46 6.63 -5.51
C GLY A 32 4.14 6.50 -6.28
N ARG A 33 4.09 5.70 -7.35
CA ARG A 33 2.92 5.52 -8.20
C ARG A 33 2.94 4.14 -8.87
N ILE A 34 1.83 3.41 -8.83
CA ILE A 34 1.67 2.12 -9.51
C ILE A 34 0.28 1.96 -10.11
N GLU A 35 0.17 1.22 -11.21
CA GLU A 35 -1.09 0.81 -11.82
C GLU A 35 -1.47 -0.60 -11.35
N THR A 36 -2.72 -0.78 -10.92
CA THR A 36 -3.24 -2.09 -10.51
C THR A 36 -4.76 -2.17 -10.62
N THR A 37 -5.35 -3.29 -10.20
CA THR A 37 -6.81 -3.43 -10.18
C THR A 37 -7.41 -2.67 -9.00
N GLU A 38 -8.63 -2.16 -9.16
CA GLU A 38 -9.31 -1.37 -8.11
C GLU A 38 -9.36 -2.10 -6.75
N ALA A 39 -9.65 -3.40 -6.80
CA ALA A 39 -9.72 -4.24 -5.60
C ALA A 39 -8.37 -4.30 -4.86
N ARG A 40 -7.26 -4.47 -5.59
CA ARG A 40 -5.90 -4.53 -5.01
C ARG A 40 -5.48 -3.16 -4.47
N ALA A 41 -5.72 -2.08 -5.22
CA ALA A 41 -5.38 -0.73 -4.80
C ALA A 41 -6.01 -0.35 -3.46
N LYS A 42 -7.30 -0.68 -3.26
CA LYS A 42 -8.01 -0.42 -1.99
C LYS A 42 -7.39 -1.15 -0.80
N GLU A 43 -6.92 -2.39 -0.97
CA GLU A 43 -6.22 -3.12 0.11
C GLU A 43 -4.81 -2.55 0.35
N VAL A 44 -4.08 -2.20 -0.71
CA VAL A 44 -2.74 -1.60 -0.63
C VAL A 44 -2.79 -0.25 0.10
N ARG A 45 -3.76 0.61 -0.22
CA ARG A 45 -4.02 1.88 0.51
C ARG A 45 -4.07 1.64 2.02
N ARG A 46 -4.82 0.64 2.47
CA ARG A 46 -4.97 0.37 3.91
C ARG A 46 -3.66 -0.03 4.59
N ILE A 47 -2.79 -0.75 3.86
CA ILE A 47 -1.47 -1.16 4.36
C ILE A 47 -0.54 0.05 4.40
N VAL A 48 -0.44 0.79 3.29
CA VAL A 48 0.51 1.89 3.13
C VAL A 48 0.16 3.07 4.04
N ASP A 49 -1.11 3.46 4.14
CA ASP A 49 -1.50 4.56 5.03
C ASP A 49 -1.17 4.24 6.50
N LYS A 50 -1.37 2.98 6.92
CA LYS A 50 -1.02 2.52 8.27
C LYS A 50 0.50 2.46 8.48
N LEU A 51 1.27 2.06 7.47
CA LEU A 51 2.73 2.06 7.52
C LEU A 51 3.28 3.48 7.67
N ILE A 52 2.82 4.43 6.86
CA ILE A 52 3.25 5.83 6.93
C ILE A 52 2.88 6.43 8.29
N THR A 53 1.66 6.20 8.78
CA THR A 53 1.22 6.68 10.09
C THR A 53 2.13 6.17 11.21
N LYS A 54 2.48 4.88 11.20
CA LYS A 54 3.41 4.31 12.19
C LYS A 54 4.81 4.87 12.03
N ALA A 55 5.28 5.03 10.80
CA ALA A 55 6.62 5.51 10.47
C ALA A 55 6.88 6.97 10.90
N LYS A 56 5.83 7.76 11.19
CA LYS A 56 5.99 9.10 11.78
C LYS A 56 6.69 9.08 13.14
N ASP A 57 6.50 7.99 13.90
CA ASP A 57 7.24 7.72 15.13
C ASP A 57 8.44 6.81 14.80
N ASP A 58 9.58 7.45 14.51
CA ASP A 58 10.82 6.77 14.15
C ASP A 58 11.52 6.18 15.37
N ASN A 59 11.18 4.92 15.67
CA ASN A 59 11.83 4.12 16.69
C ASN A 59 12.17 2.71 16.18
N LEU A 60 12.97 1.97 16.96
CA LEU A 60 13.43 0.63 16.60
C LEU A 60 12.27 -0.36 16.37
N ASN A 61 11.21 -0.27 17.16
CA ASN A 61 10.04 -1.14 17.05
C ASN A 61 9.28 -0.87 15.73
N THR A 62 9.08 0.39 15.38
CA THR A 62 8.47 0.80 14.11
C THR A 62 9.30 0.34 12.91
N ARG A 63 10.64 0.48 12.97
CA ARG A 63 11.54 -0.02 11.92
C ARG A 63 11.44 -1.54 11.75
N ARG A 64 11.49 -2.30 12.84
CA ARG A 64 11.30 -3.77 12.80
C ARG A 64 9.94 -4.16 12.23
N TYR A 65 8.88 -3.44 12.60
CA TYR A 65 7.55 -3.65 12.03
C TYR A 65 7.55 -3.38 10.52
N ALA A 66 8.13 -2.29 10.05
CA ALA A 66 8.24 -1.99 8.62
C ALA A 66 8.99 -3.10 7.86
N HIS A 67 10.10 -3.59 8.37
CA HIS A 67 10.83 -4.74 7.78
C HIS A 67 10.02 -6.04 7.74
N SER A 68 9.13 -6.26 8.71
CA SER A 68 8.24 -7.42 8.69
C SER A 68 7.18 -7.35 7.58
N VAL A 69 6.86 -6.13 7.13
CA VAL A 69 5.80 -5.85 6.16
C VAL A 69 6.33 -5.59 4.77
N LEU A 70 7.50 -4.99 4.57
CA LEU A 70 8.08 -4.63 3.25
C LEU A 70 9.21 -5.58 2.85
N PHE A 71 9.36 -5.92 1.58
CA PHE A 71 10.40 -6.86 1.13
C PHE A 71 11.80 -6.26 1.11
N ASP A 72 11.90 -4.95 0.83
CA ASP A 72 13.18 -4.28 0.58
C ASP A 72 13.58 -3.35 1.74
N LYS A 73 14.88 -3.28 2.03
CA LYS A 73 15.45 -2.32 2.97
C LYS A 73 15.35 -0.89 2.44
N GLU A 74 15.56 -0.69 1.14
CA GLU A 74 15.42 0.61 0.48
C GLU A 74 14.00 1.17 0.63
N ALA A 75 12.99 0.31 0.46
CA ALA A 75 11.60 0.69 0.68
C ALA A 75 11.34 1.12 2.14
N VAL A 76 12.02 0.48 3.11
CA VAL A 76 11.92 0.90 4.51
C VAL A 76 12.58 2.26 4.72
N TYR A 77 13.78 2.51 4.19
CA TYR A 77 14.42 3.83 4.30
C TYR A 77 13.53 4.93 3.71
N LYS A 78 13.04 4.71 2.49
CA LYS A 78 12.14 5.66 1.82
C LYS A 78 10.81 5.87 2.55
N LEU A 79 10.27 4.84 3.22
CA LEU A 79 9.09 4.98 4.07
C LEU A 79 9.29 6.00 5.19
N PHE A 80 10.46 6.00 5.85
CA PHE A 80 10.76 6.95 6.92
C PHE A 80 11.06 8.37 6.39
N GLU A 81 11.57 8.50 5.17
CA GLU A 81 11.67 9.81 4.49
C GLU A 81 10.28 10.39 4.21
N LEU A 82 9.40 9.58 3.59
CA LEU A 82 8.00 9.97 3.35
C LEU A 82 7.26 10.31 4.65
N ALA A 83 7.53 9.61 5.74
CA ALA A 83 6.90 9.90 7.03
C ALA A 83 7.27 11.29 7.57
N LYS A 84 8.50 11.76 7.30
CA LYS A 84 8.93 13.12 7.63
C LYS A 84 8.22 14.15 6.76
N GLU A 85 8.10 13.90 5.45
CA GLU A 85 7.35 14.76 4.53
C GLU A 85 5.88 14.89 4.96
N TYR A 86 5.27 13.79 5.39
CA TYR A 86 3.86 13.76 5.79
C TYR A 86 3.60 14.12 7.26
N LYS A 87 4.58 14.67 8.00
CA LYS A 87 4.48 14.88 9.45
C LYS A 87 3.18 15.58 9.86
N ASP A 88 2.83 16.67 9.17
CA ASP A 88 1.68 17.52 9.50
C ASP A 88 0.35 16.99 8.94
N ARG A 89 0.38 16.00 8.04
CA ARG A 89 -0.81 15.44 7.41
C ARG A 89 -1.47 14.37 8.29
N PRO A 90 -2.71 14.53 8.77
CA PRO A 90 -3.32 13.56 9.70
C PRO A 90 -3.67 12.20 9.07
N GLY A 91 -3.76 12.11 7.74
CA GLY A 91 -4.07 10.87 7.04
C GLY A 91 -4.28 11.03 5.54
N GLY A 92 -4.68 9.94 4.88
CA GLY A 92 -4.96 9.95 3.44
C GLY A 92 -3.72 10.26 2.61
N TYR A 93 -2.65 9.49 2.82
CA TYR A 93 -1.36 9.64 2.15
C TYR A 93 -1.38 9.07 0.72
N THR A 94 -2.36 8.22 0.41
CA THR A 94 -2.53 7.62 -0.92
C THR A 94 -3.81 8.06 -1.62
N ARG A 95 -3.71 8.38 -2.91
CA ARG A 95 -4.83 8.65 -3.81
C ARG A 95 -5.03 7.48 -4.77
N ILE A 96 -6.28 7.18 -5.10
CA ILE A 96 -6.65 6.19 -6.12
C ILE A 96 -7.37 6.95 -7.23
N LEU A 97 -6.82 6.88 -8.44
CA LEU A 97 -7.38 7.48 -9.65
C LEU A 97 -7.93 6.37 -10.54
N LYS A 98 -9.20 6.46 -10.90
CA LYS A 98 -9.79 5.50 -11.85
C LYS A 98 -9.29 5.79 -13.25
N LEU A 99 -8.85 4.77 -13.96
CA LEU A 99 -8.54 4.88 -15.38
C LEU A 99 -9.82 4.68 -16.18
N ALA A 100 -9.96 5.41 -17.28
CA ALA A 100 -11.05 5.20 -18.25
C ALA A 100 -10.87 3.90 -19.07
N LYS A 101 -9.92 3.03 -18.68
CA LYS A 101 -9.56 1.80 -19.37
C LYS A 101 -9.83 0.62 -18.46
N PHE A 102 -10.42 -0.42 -19.04
CA PHE A 102 -10.52 -1.74 -18.43
C PHE A 102 -9.41 -2.63 -18.96
N ARG A 103 -8.96 -3.59 -18.15
CA ARG A 103 -7.96 -4.56 -18.58
C ARG A 103 -8.53 -5.35 -19.76
N ARG A 104 -7.81 -5.34 -20.88
CA ARG A 104 -8.17 -6.12 -22.06
C ARG A 104 -8.18 -7.60 -21.72
N GLY A 105 -9.23 -8.31 -22.11
CA GLY A 105 -9.42 -9.74 -21.85
C GLY A 105 -10.50 -10.00 -20.80
N ASP A 106 -10.30 -9.56 -19.56
CA ASP A 106 -11.22 -9.86 -18.45
C ASP A 106 -12.05 -8.67 -17.96
N GLY A 107 -11.90 -7.49 -18.58
CA GLY A 107 -12.72 -6.32 -18.28
C GLY A 107 -12.53 -5.76 -16.87
N THR A 108 -11.45 -6.12 -16.16
CA THR A 108 -11.23 -5.64 -14.78
C THR A 108 -10.92 -4.14 -14.76
N PRO A 109 -11.55 -3.33 -13.90
CA PRO A 109 -11.23 -1.90 -13.80
C PRO A 109 -9.80 -1.70 -13.28
N LEU A 110 -9.03 -0.92 -14.04
CA LEU A 110 -7.68 -0.51 -13.68
C LEU A 110 -7.71 0.86 -13.01
N VAL A 111 -6.83 1.03 -12.04
CA VAL A 111 -6.67 2.26 -11.29
C VAL A 111 -5.18 2.52 -11.07
N ILE A 112 -4.85 3.79 -10.94
CA ILE A 112 -3.53 4.20 -10.44
C ILE A 112 -3.67 4.49 -8.96
N ILE A 113 -2.81 3.90 -8.14
CA ILE A 113 -2.61 4.31 -6.76
C ILE A 113 -1.29 5.06 -6.66
N GLU A 114 -1.31 6.23 -6.04
CA GLU A 114 -0.17 7.12 -5.91
C GLU A 114 -0.08 7.74 -4.52
N LEU A 115 1.13 8.09 -4.12
CA LEU A 115 1.38 8.93 -2.95
C LEU A 115 1.00 10.37 -3.27
N VAL A 116 0.31 11.03 -2.35
CA VAL A 116 -0.08 12.43 -2.51
C VAL A 116 1.15 13.30 -2.30
N LYS A 117 1.66 13.95 -3.34
CA LYS A 117 2.63 15.03 -3.17
C LYS A 117 1.85 16.34 -2.98
N GLU A 118 2.24 17.15 -2.01
CA GLU A 118 1.76 18.53 -1.93
C GLU A 118 2.27 19.36 -3.10
#